data_AF-A0A4W4FDV5-F1
#
_entry.id   AF-A0A4W4FDV5-F1
#
_cell.length_a   1.000
_cell.length_b   1.000
_cell.length_c   1.000
_cell.angle_alpha   90.00
_cell.angle_beta   90.00
_cell.angle_gamma   90.00
#
_symmetry.space_group_name_H-M   'P 1'
#
loop_
_entity.id
_entity.type
_entity.pdbx_description
1 polymer ?
#
loop_
_entity_poly.entity_id
_entity_poly.type
_entity_poly.pdbx_seq_one_letter_code
_entity_poly.pdbx_strand_id
1 'polypeptide(L)'
;MPGIDKLPIEEALEDSPQTRSLLGVFEEDTAAISSYYHQLFQAMQRIYDAQNELSAATHLTSKLLKEYEKQRFPLGGDDEVMSSTLQQFAKVIDELSSCHAVLSTQLADAMMFPITQFKEKDLKEILTLKEVFQISSDGENQLSTKMRNFHLMLFVKGEVMEDVYTSRKKQHQTVMHYFLALNTLQYKKKIALLEPLLGYMQAQISFFKLGSENLTQQWEDFLTNIGTSVQNNVAYFHITFIPHQVKA
;
A
#
# COMPACT_ATOMS: atom_id res chain seq x y z
N MET A 1 25.02 -15.78 -1.94
CA MET A 1 24.62 -14.40 -1.59
C MET A 1 25.82 -13.74 -0.94
N PRO A 2 26.23 -12.52 -1.35
CA PRO A 2 27.21 -11.75 -0.59
C PRO A 2 26.75 -11.61 0.86
N GLY A 3 27.70 -11.54 1.81
CA GLY A 3 27.39 -11.39 3.23
C GLY A 3 26.48 -10.18 3.47
N ILE A 4 25.46 -10.35 4.31
CA ILE A 4 24.66 -9.22 4.80
C ILE A 4 25.53 -8.51 5.84
N ASP A 5 25.78 -7.22 5.63
CA ASP A 5 26.48 -6.40 6.60
C ASP A 5 25.73 -6.38 7.93
N LYS A 6 26.45 -6.47 9.05
CA LYS A 6 25.88 -6.51 10.40
C LYS A 6 26.63 -5.60 11.34
N LEU A 7 25.89 -4.95 12.21
CA LEU A 7 26.42 -4.29 13.39
C LEU A 7 26.82 -5.36 14.44
N PRO A 8 28.06 -5.35 14.94
CA PRO A 8 28.51 -6.25 16.00
C PRO A 8 27.86 -5.85 17.32
N ILE A 9 27.00 -6.71 17.86
CA ILE A 9 26.26 -6.43 19.11
C ILE A 9 27.22 -6.50 20.31
N GLU A 10 28.22 -7.36 20.22
CA GLU A 10 29.29 -7.55 21.19
C GLU A 10 30.13 -6.29 21.43
N GLU A 11 30.29 -5.42 20.41
CA GLU A 11 31.05 -4.16 20.51
C GLU A 11 30.20 -3.00 21.06
N ALA A 12 28.90 -3.20 21.28
CA ALA A 12 28.00 -2.13 21.67
C ALA A 12 28.30 -1.53 23.05
N LEU A 13 29.05 -2.23 23.92
CA LEU A 13 29.51 -1.69 25.21
C LEU A 13 30.76 -0.81 25.08
N GLU A 14 31.62 -1.12 24.11
CA GLU A 14 32.89 -0.42 23.89
C GLU A 14 32.64 0.98 23.32
N ASP A 15 31.56 1.13 22.55
CA ASP A 15 31.12 2.40 21.97
C ASP A 15 32.24 3.09 21.17
N SER A 16 32.99 2.30 20.41
CA SER A 16 34.16 2.79 19.68
C SER A 16 33.77 3.77 18.56
N PRO A 17 34.65 4.73 18.19
CA PRO A 17 34.42 5.60 17.05
C PRO A 17 34.14 4.85 15.74
N GLN A 18 34.77 3.68 15.56
CA GLN A 18 34.55 2.80 14.40
C GLN A 18 33.13 2.23 14.40
N THR A 19 32.67 1.70 15.53
CA THR A 19 31.30 1.17 15.69
C THR A 19 30.26 2.29 15.49
N ARG A 20 30.52 3.51 15.97
CA ARG A 20 29.69 4.69 15.73
C ARG A 20 29.64 5.12 14.27
N SER A 21 30.77 5.07 13.57
CA SER A 21 30.82 5.35 12.13
C SER A 21 30.01 4.33 11.33
N LEU A 22 30.14 3.04 11.66
CA LEU A 22 29.36 1.98 11.01
C LEU A 22 27.87 2.13 11.31
N LEU A 23 27.50 2.44 12.55
CA LEU A 23 26.12 2.75 12.93
C LEU A 23 25.56 3.88 12.05
N GLY A 24 26.33 4.97 11.85
CA GLY A 24 25.93 6.07 10.97
C GLY A 24 25.57 5.60 9.55
N VAL A 25 26.34 4.69 8.97
CA VAL A 25 26.04 4.10 7.65
C VAL A 25 24.71 3.33 7.66
N PHE A 26 24.43 2.55 8.72
CA PHE A 26 23.15 1.85 8.87
C PHE A 26 21.98 2.82 9.04
N GLU A 27 22.18 3.94 9.75
CA GLU A 27 21.17 4.98 9.89
C GLU A 27 20.86 5.68 8.56
N GLU A 28 21.88 5.96 7.75
CA GLU A 28 21.73 6.52 6.41
C GLU A 28 20.97 5.56 5.48
N ASP A 29 21.34 4.26 5.45
CA ASP A 29 20.61 3.23 4.69
C ASP A 29 19.15 3.14 5.17
N THR A 30 18.92 3.19 6.48
CA THR A 30 17.56 3.15 7.05
C THR A 30 16.73 4.36 6.63
N ALA A 31 17.32 5.56 6.59
CA ALA A 31 16.64 6.77 6.11
C ALA A 31 16.29 6.67 4.62
N ALA A 32 17.21 6.17 3.79
CA ALA A 32 16.98 5.93 2.36
C ALA A 32 15.86 4.90 2.13
N ILE A 33 15.90 3.77 2.86
CA ILE A 33 14.86 2.75 2.86
C ILE A 33 13.52 3.37 3.25
N SER A 34 13.45 4.09 4.37
CA SER A 34 12.21 4.70 4.84
C SER A 34 11.56 5.61 3.79
N SER A 35 12.37 6.47 3.15
CA SER A 35 11.91 7.36 2.08
C SER A 35 11.40 6.58 0.85
N TYR A 36 12.12 5.55 0.43
CA TYR A 36 11.73 4.70 -0.70
C TYR A 36 10.40 3.97 -0.43
N TYR A 37 10.27 3.32 0.74
CA TYR A 37 9.05 2.59 1.09
C TYR A 37 7.86 3.52 1.30
N HIS A 38 8.08 4.75 1.74
CA HIS A 38 7.02 5.74 1.80
C HIS A 38 6.44 6.05 0.42
N GLN A 39 7.31 6.24 -0.59
CA GLN A 39 6.88 6.47 -1.97
C GLN A 39 6.19 5.23 -2.57
N LEU A 40 6.74 4.04 -2.33
CA LEU A 40 6.15 2.79 -2.79
C LEU A 40 4.76 2.56 -2.17
N PHE A 41 4.63 2.80 -0.87
CA PHE A 41 3.36 2.75 -0.14
C PHE A 41 2.33 3.69 -0.78
N GLN A 42 2.69 4.94 -1.05
CA GLN A 42 1.79 5.89 -1.70
C GLN A 42 1.35 5.44 -3.09
N ALA A 43 2.26 4.86 -3.88
CA ALA A 43 1.92 4.32 -5.19
C ALA A 43 0.94 3.14 -5.11
N MET A 44 1.19 2.19 -4.21
CA MET A 44 0.31 1.03 -3.97
C MET A 44 -1.05 1.45 -3.41
N GLN A 45 -1.09 2.41 -2.48
CA GLN A 45 -2.32 2.99 -1.95
C GLN A 45 -3.18 3.59 -3.07
N ARG A 46 -2.57 4.35 -4.00
CA ARG A 46 -3.30 4.92 -5.15
C ARG A 46 -3.89 3.84 -6.06
N ILE A 47 -3.19 2.72 -6.26
CA ILE A 47 -3.71 1.58 -7.02
C ILE A 47 -4.93 1.00 -6.31
N TYR A 48 -4.81 0.75 -5.00
CA TYR A 48 -5.89 0.19 -4.20
C TYR A 48 -7.13 1.09 -4.15
N ASP A 49 -6.94 2.40 -3.94
CA ASP A 49 -8.03 3.37 -3.90
C ASP A 49 -8.74 3.47 -5.25
N ALA A 50 -7.98 3.52 -6.35
CA ALA A 50 -8.55 3.54 -7.70
C ALA A 50 -9.33 2.25 -8.00
N GLN A 51 -8.84 1.09 -7.54
CA GLN A 51 -9.51 -0.20 -7.73
C GLN A 51 -10.84 -0.26 -6.95
N ASN A 52 -10.88 0.28 -5.73
CA ASN A 52 -12.11 0.42 -4.94
C ASN A 52 -13.13 1.34 -5.62
N GLU A 53 -12.66 2.50 -6.11
CA GLU A 53 -13.54 3.45 -6.81
C GLU A 53 -14.12 2.83 -8.09
N LEU A 54 -13.28 2.13 -8.87
CA LEU A 54 -13.72 1.41 -10.07
C LEU A 54 -14.77 0.35 -9.73
N SER A 55 -14.57 -0.41 -8.66
CA SER A 55 -15.56 -1.38 -8.18
C SER A 55 -16.90 -0.72 -7.87
N ALA A 56 -16.88 0.40 -7.14
CA ALA A 56 -18.09 1.13 -6.74
C ALA A 56 -18.82 1.74 -7.95
N ALA A 57 -18.08 2.39 -8.85
CA ALA A 57 -18.62 3.00 -10.07
C ALA A 57 -19.24 1.97 -11.02
N THR A 58 -18.59 0.82 -11.17
CA THR A 58 -19.09 -0.30 -12.00
C THR A 58 -20.38 -0.86 -11.41
N HIS A 59 -20.43 -1.08 -10.09
CA HIS A 59 -21.64 -1.54 -9.41
C HIS A 59 -22.80 -0.53 -9.54
N LEU A 60 -22.52 0.77 -9.36
CA LEU A 60 -23.52 1.82 -9.54
C LEU A 60 -24.06 1.85 -10.98
N THR A 61 -23.20 1.65 -11.97
CA THR A 61 -23.61 1.57 -13.38
C THR A 61 -24.58 0.42 -13.62
N SER A 62 -24.26 -0.78 -13.12
CA SER A 62 -25.17 -1.95 -13.15
C SER A 62 -26.53 -1.61 -12.51
N LYS A 63 -26.51 -1.00 -11.32
CA LYS A 63 -27.72 -0.61 -10.61
C LYS A 63 -28.60 0.36 -11.41
N LEU A 64 -28.02 1.41 -11.99
CA LEU A 64 -28.76 2.41 -12.76
C LEU A 64 -29.41 1.80 -14.01
N LEU A 65 -28.72 0.87 -14.69
CA LEU A 65 -29.28 0.14 -15.83
C LEU A 65 -30.50 -0.70 -15.42
N LYS A 66 -30.44 -1.40 -14.27
CA LYS A 66 -31.58 -2.17 -13.72
C LYS A 66 -32.75 -1.27 -13.31
N GLU A 67 -32.47 -0.01 -12.96
CA GLU A 67 -33.50 0.95 -12.55
C GLU A 67 -34.19 1.64 -13.73
N TYR A 68 -33.70 1.49 -14.96
CA TYR A 68 -34.27 2.13 -16.15
C TYR A 68 -35.75 1.82 -16.33
N GLU A 69 -36.16 0.55 -16.20
CA GLU A 69 -37.56 0.12 -16.36
C GLU A 69 -38.52 0.73 -15.30
N LYS A 70 -37.97 1.19 -14.17
CA LYS A 70 -38.74 1.80 -13.07
C LYS A 70 -38.96 3.29 -13.30
N GLN A 71 -38.22 3.89 -14.23
CA GLN A 71 -38.33 5.31 -14.53
C GLN A 71 -39.58 5.59 -15.35
N ARG A 72 -40.31 6.65 -14.98
CA ARG A 72 -41.45 7.13 -15.76
C ARG A 72 -40.97 8.18 -16.76
N PHE A 73 -40.67 7.74 -17.97
CA PHE A 73 -40.37 8.64 -19.08
C PHE A 73 -41.68 9.16 -19.71
N PRO A 74 -41.94 10.48 -19.72
CA PRO A 74 -43.20 11.03 -20.27
C PRO A 74 -43.43 10.73 -21.75
N LEU A 75 -42.36 10.43 -22.49
CA LEU A 75 -42.36 10.05 -23.90
C LEU A 75 -41.90 8.59 -24.09
N GLY A 76 -41.71 7.83 -23.01
CA GLY A 76 -41.33 6.43 -23.08
C GLY A 76 -42.55 5.58 -23.39
N GLY A 77 -42.50 4.84 -24.50
CA GLY A 77 -43.39 3.70 -24.70
C GLY A 77 -42.89 2.46 -23.94
N ASP A 78 -43.69 1.40 -23.90
CA ASP A 78 -43.25 0.07 -23.45
C ASP A 78 -42.29 -0.53 -24.49
N ASP A 79 -41.01 -0.15 -24.43
CA ASP A 79 -39.94 -0.75 -25.22
C ASP A 79 -39.33 -1.93 -24.46
N GLU A 80 -40.00 -3.09 -24.56
CA GLU A 80 -39.55 -4.35 -23.96
C GLU A 80 -38.16 -4.78 -24.46
N VAL A 81 -37.81 -4.43 -25.71
CA VAL A 81 -36.51 -4.76 -26.30
C VAL A 81 -35.40 -3.93 -25.66
N MET A 82 -35.62 -2.64 -25.46
CA MET A 82 -34.68 -1.78 -24.73
C MET A 82 -34.53 -2.25 -23.28
N SER A 83 -35.63 -2.52 -22.57
CA SER A 83 -35.58 -2.98 -21.18
C SER A 83 -34.77 -4.28 -21.05
N SER A 84 -35.10 -5.30 -21.86
CA SER A 84 -34.38 -6.58 -21.83
C SER A 84 -32.91 -6.46 -22.22
N THR A 85 -32.57 -5.56 -23.15
CA THR A 85 -31.18 -5.25 -23.53
C THR A 85 -30.41 -4.66 -22.35
N LEU A 86 -30.97 -3.66 -21.67
CA LEU A 86 -30.33 -3.01 -20.52
C LEU A 86 -30.17 -3.97 -19.34
N GLN A 87 -31.13 -4.88 -19.11
CA GLN A 87 -31.00 -5.92 -18.08
C GLN A 87 -29.85 -6.88 -18.38
N GLN A 88 -29.62 -7.24 -19.64
CA GLN A 88 -28.47 -8.07 -20.05
C GLN A 88 -27.14 -7.35 -19.82
N PHE A 89 -27.02 -6.07 -20.22
CA PHE A 89 -25.84 -5.26 -19.90
C PHE A 89 -25.60 -5.16 -18.40
N ALA A 90 -26.66 -4.87 -17.63
CA ALA A 90 -26.55 -4.71 -16.20
C ALA A 90 -26.01 -5.98 -15.54
N LYS A 91 -26.45 -7.17 -15.97
CA LYS A 91 -25.99 -8.45 -15.44
C LYS A 91 -24.46 -8.61 -15.59
N VAL A 92 -23.94 -8.45 -16.80
CA VAL A 92 -22.49 -8.61 -17.06
C VAL A 92 -21.67 -7.54 -16.33
N ILE A 93 -22.16 -6.29 -16.28
CA ILE A 93 -21.50 -5.21 -15.53
C ILE A 93 -21.49 -5.51 -14.01
N ASP A 94 -22.53 -6.14 -13.47
CA ASP A 94 -22.58 -6.57 -12.06
C ASP A 94 -21.54 -7.65 -11.75
N GLU A 95 -21.38 -8.62 -12.66
CA GLU A 95 -20.36 -9.68 -12.58
C GLU A 95 -18.95 -9.08 -12.64
N LEU A 96 -18.71 -8.11 -13.53
CA LEU A 96 -17.45 -7.35 -13.56
C LEU A 96 -17.21 -6.56 -12.27
N SER A 97 -18.24 -5.92 -11.70
CA SER A 97 -18.13 -5.23 -10.41
C SER A 97 -17.74 -6.19 -9.29
N SER A 98 -18.24 -7.43 -9.33
CA SER A 98 -17.89 -8.47 -8.36
C SER A 98 -16.43 -8.90 -8.52
N CYS A 99 -15.93 -9.01 -9.75
CA CYS A 99 -14.51 -9.27 -10.00
C CYS A 99 -13.63 -8.15 -9.44
N HIS A 100 -14.03 -6.89 -9.62
CA HIS A 100 -13.32 -5.74 -9.06
C HIS A 100 -13.34 -5.73 -7.53
N ALA A 101 -14.45 -6.10 -6.89
CA ALA A 101 -14.55 -6.19 -5.43
C ALA A 101 -13.67 -7.30 -4.84
N VAL A 102 -13.58 -8.45 -5.52
CA VAL A 102 -12.65 -9.53 -5.15
C VAL A 102 -11.21 -9.06 -5.29
N LEU A 103 -10.86 -8.40 -6.40
CA LEU A 103 -9.52 -7.84 -6.59
C LEU A 103 -9.18 -6.82 -5.50
N SER A 104 -10.09 -5.89 -5.18
CA SER A 104 -9.92 -4.94 -4.08
C SER A 104 -9.57 -5.64 -2.76
N THR A 105 -10.32 -6.68 -2.40
CA THR A 105 -10.07 -7.43 -1.16
C THR A 105 -8.68 -8.08 -1.18
N GLN A 106 -8.29 -8.70 -2.29
CA GLN A 106 -6.96 -9.29 -2.44
C GLN A 106 -5.84 -8.23 -2.38
N LEU A 107 -6.04 -7.04 -2.95
CA LEU A 107 -5.09 -5.95 -2.86
C LEU A 107 -4.97 -5.41 -1.42
N ALA A 108 -6.06 -5.35 -0.67
CA ALA A 108 -6.02 -4.97 0.74
C ALA A 108 -5.15 -5.94 1.55
N ASP A 109 -5.41 -7.24 1.42
CA ASP A 109 -4.79 -8.28 2.24
C ASP A 109 -3.37 -8.63 1.81
N ALA A 110 -3.12 -8.76 0.50
CA ALA A 110 -1.88 -9.30 -0.02
C ALA A 110 -0.88 -8.23 -0.49
N MET A 111 -1.33 -6.99 -0.70
CA MET A 111 -0.46 -5.87 -1.08
C MET A 111 -0.40 -4.79 0.01
N MET A 112 -1.54 -4.23 0.42
CA MET A 112 -1.58 -3.09 1.33
C MET A 112 -1.23 -3.45 2.77
N PHE A 113 -1.75 -4.56 3.30
CA PHE A 113 -1.46 -5.01 4.65
C PHE A 113 0.04 -5.20 4.92
N PRO A 114 0.81 -5.99 4.13
CA PRO A 114 2.23 -6.21 4.42
C PRO A 114 3.07 -4.93 4.31
N ILE A 115 2.83 -4.07 3.32
CA ILE A 115 3.58 -2.80 3.19
C ILE A 115 3.23 -1.80 4.29
N THR A 116 1.97 -1.77 4.74
CA THR A 116 1.53 -0.97 5.89
C THR A 116 2.19 -1.46 7.17
N GLN A 117 2.22 -2.78 7.39
CA GLN A 117 2.89 -3.36 8.55
C GLN A 117 4.37 -3.01 8.59
N PHE A 118 5.09 -3.13 7.47
CA PHE A 118 6.50 -2.75 7.41
C PHE A 118 6.71 -1.26 7.74
N LYS A 119 5.89 -0.37 7.17
CA LYS A 119 5.97 1.08 7.39
C LYS A 119 5.63 1.48 8.84
N GLU A 120 4.52 0.99 9.37
CA GLU A 120 3.94 1.49 10.63
C GLU A 120 4.41 0.75 11.86
N LYS A 121 4.90 -0.48 11.70
CA LYS A 121 5.46 -1.28 12.78
C LYS A 121 6.98 -1.32 12.71
N ASP A 122 7.54 -1.93 11.66
CA ASP A 122 8.98 -2.23 11.63
C ASP A 122 9.84 -0.95 11.55
N LEU A 123 9.52 -0.04 10.63
CA LEU A 123 10.29 1.22 10.52
C LEU A 123 10.05 2.15 11.72
N LYS A 124 8.83 2.18 12.26
CA LYS A 124 8.48 3.01 13.43
C LYS A 124 9.17 2.52 14.71
N GLU A 125 9.29 1.21 14.88
CA GLU A 125 10.05 0.59 15.98
C GLU A 125 11.51 1.03 15.94
N ILE A 126 12.15 1.02 14.77
CA ILE A 126 13.55 1.44 14.61
C ILE A 126 13.72 2.93 14.96
N LEU A 127 12.81 3.80 14.54
CA LEU A 127 12.84 5.22 14.91
C LEU A 127 12.70 5.43 16.42
N THR A 128 11.80 4.65 17.06
CA THR A 128 11.60 4.72 18.52
C THR A 128 12.85 4.25 19.26
N LEU A 129 13.47 3.15 18.83
CA LEU A 129 14.70 2.64 19.42
C LEU A 129 15.87 3.62 19.24
N LYS A 130 15.96 4.29 18.09
CA LYS A 130 16.93 5.36 17.84
C LYS A 130 16.77 6.49 18.85
N GLU A 131 15.55 6.99 19.04
CA GLU A 131 15.25 8.08 19.99
C GLU A 131 15.60 7.67 21.42
N VAL A 132 15.19 6.47 21.85
CA VAL A 132 15.48 5.93 23.18
C VAL A 132 16.99 5.78 23.41
N PHE A 133 17.74 5.33 22.40
CA PHE A 133 19.19 5.24 22.44
C PHE A 133 19.88 6.62 22.52
N GLN A 134 19.34 7.61 21.81
CA GLN A 134 19.89 8.96 21.84
C GLN A 134 19.70 9.60 23.21
N ILE A 135 18.50 9.48 23.80
CA ILE A 135 18.21 9.95 25.16
C ILE A 135 19.11 9.28 26.20
N SER A 136 19.33 7.96 26.10
CA SER A 136 20.19 7.23 27.04
C SER A 136 21.66 7.62 26.89
N SER A 137 22.13 7.86 25.66
CA SER A 137 23.50 8.32 25.38
C SER A 137 23.75 9.73 25.89
N ASP A 138 22.80 10.65 25.69
CA ASP A 138 22.92 12.03 26.18
C ASP A 138 22.91 12.08 27.72
N GLY A 139 22.07 11.25 28.35
CA GLY A 139 22.03 11.11 29.81
C GLY A 139 23.34 10.57 30.40
N GLU A 140 23.92 9.54 29.78
CA GLU A 140 25.22 8.99 30.19
C GLU A 140 26.34 10.04 30.05
N ASN A 141 26.42 10.72 28.91
CA ASN A 141 27.44 11.76 28.66
C ASN A 141 27.38 12.90 29.70
N GLN A 142 26.17 13.34 30.07
CA GLN A 142 25.98 14.37 31.09
C GLN A 142 26.46 13.92 32.48
N LEU A 143 26.10 12.70 32.90
CA LEU A 143 26.50 12.13 34.19
C LEU A 143 28.02 11.88 34.25
N SER A 144 28.60 11.34 33.17
CA SER A 144 30.04 11.13 33.04
C SER A 144 30.82 12.45 33.10
N THR A 145 30.30 13.52 32.50
CA THR A 145 30.90 14.87 32.60
C THR A 145 30.81 15.42 34.03
N LYS A 146 29.66 15.28 34.69
CA LYS A 146 29.51 15.67 36.11
C LYS A 146 30.50 14.92 37.00
N MET A 147 30.63 13.60 36.85
CA MET A 147 31.55 12.78 37.62
C MET A 147 33.03 13.22 37.46
N ARG A 148 33.44 13.59 36.24
CA ARG A 148 34.79 14.16 35.99
C ARG A 148 34.99 15.49 36.74
N ASN A 149 33.97 16.34 36.78
CA ASN A 149 34.04 17.63 37.46
C ASN A 149 34.04 17.51 39.00
N PHE A 150 33.39 16.48 39.56
CA PHE A 150 33.33 16.23 41.01
C PHE A 150 34.47 15.36 41.56
N HIS A 151 35.51 15.05 40.77
CA HIS A 151 36.60 14.14 41.14
C HIS A 151 37.30 14.50 42.48
N LEU A 152 37.19 15.76 42.94
CA LEU A 152 37.78 16.28 44.18
C LEU A 152 36.85 16.29 45.42
N MET A 153 35.56 15.96 45.30
CA MET A 153 34.58 15.96 46.41
C MET A 153 34.13 14.54 46.78
N LEU A 154 34.73 13.95 47.83
CA LEU A 154 34.55 12.53 48.21
C LEU A 154 33.11 12.12 48.59
N PHE A 155 32.32 13.02 49.20
CA PHE A 155 30.94 12.71 49.62
C PHE A 155 29.94 12.70 48.45
N VAL A 156 30.14 13.55 47.44
CA VAL A 156 29.30 13.60 46.22
C VAL A 156 29.59 12.42 45.29
N LYS A 157 30.74 11.76 45.48
CA LYS A 157 31.25 10.69 44.62
C LYS A 157 30.44 9.38 44.72
N GLY A 158 29.78 9.10 45.85
CA GLY A 158 29.05 7.84 46.06
C GLY A 158 27.75 7.77 45.25
N GLU A 159 26.86 8.73 45.43
CA GLU A 159 25.56 8.79 44.74
C GLU A 159 25.73 8.97 43.22
N VAL A 160 26.64 9.85 42.79
CA VAL A 160 26.93 10.08 41.38
C VAL A 160 27.50 8.84 40.68
N MET A 161 28.21 7.96 41.41
CA MET A 161 28.78 6.74 40.85
C MET A 161 27.71 5.68 40.54
N GLU A 162 26.68 5.57 41.39
CA GLU A 162 25.54 4.68 41.14
C GLU A 162 24.70 5.16 39.96
N ASP A 163 24.46 6.48 39.85
CA ASP A 163 23.75 7.08 38.72
C ASP A 163 24.49 6.88 37.40
N VAL A 164 25.82 7.03 37.38
CA VAL A 164 26.64 6.75 36.19
C VAL A 164 26.55 5.27 35.80
N TYR A 165 26.63 4.36 36.77
CA TYR A 165 26.54 2.93 36.51
C TYR A 165 25.19 2.54 35.91
N THR A 166 24.08 3.01 36.52
CA THR A 166 22.73 2.72 36.03
C THR A 166 22.48 3.33 34.65
N SER A 167 22.96 4.55 34.40
CA SER A 167 22.86 5.21 33.10
C SER A 167 23.65 4.46 32.01
N ARG A 168 24.89 4.08 32.28
CA ARG A 168 25.72 3.30 31.35
C ARG A 168 25.11 1.93 31.03
N LYS A 169 24.55 1.25 32.04
CA LYS A 169 23.83 -0.02 31.84
C LYS A 169 22.61 0.18 30.94
N LYS A 170 21.82 1.23 31.17
CA LYS A 170 20.65 1.57 30.34
C LYS A 170 21.07 1.88 28.91
N GLN A 171 22.09 2.71 28.71
CA GLN A 171 22.65 3.04 27.40
C GLN A 171 23.05 1.76 26.65
N HIS A 172 23.83 0.88 27.29
CA HIS A 172 24.26 -0.38 26.70
C HIS A 172 23.08 -1.26 26.25
N GLN A 173 22.04 -1.41 27.09
CA GLN A 173 20.83 -2.15 26.70
C GLN A 173 20.14 -1.52 25.48
N THR A 174 19.99 -0.20 25.48
CA THR A 174 19.30 0.50 24.38
C THR A 174 20.05 0.39 23.05
N VAL A 175 21.39 0.48 23.06
CA VAL A 175 22.19 0.32 21.83
C VAL A 175 22.16 -1.12 21.30
N MET A 176 22.17 -2.12 22.18
CA MET A 176 22.04 -3.53 21.76
C MET A 176 20.69 -3.78 21.06
N HIS A 177 19.59 -3.28 21.63
CA HIS A 177 18.26 -3.39 21.00
C HIS A 177 18.21 -2.65 19.67
N TYR A 178 18.83 -1.47 19.59
CA TYR A 178 18.87 -0.70 18.35
C TYR A 178 19.68 -1.41 17.26
N PHE A 179 20.87 -1.95 17.58
CA PHE A 179 21.69 -2.73 16.65
C PHE A 179 20.95 -3.97 16.16
N LEU A 180 20.28 -4.68 17.06
CA LEU A 180 19.47 -5.86 16.70
C LEU A 180 18.35 -5.49 15.72
N ALA A 181 17.67 -4.37 15.94
CA ALA A 181 16.59 -3.91 15.06
C ALA A 181 17.13 -3.52 13.67
N LEU A 182 18.25 -2.79 13.60
CA LEU A 182 18.93 -2.44 12.35
C LEU A 182 19.42 -3.68 11.59
N ASN A 183 20.00 -4.65 12.28
CA ASN A 183 20.40 -5.92 11.67
C ASN A 183 19.19 -6.69 11.13
N THR A 184 18.09 -6.70 11.87
CA THR A 184 16.84 -7.35 11.45
C THR A 184 16.23 -6.66 10.22
N LEU A 185 16.32 -5.34 10.13
CA LEU A 185 15.87 -4.56 8.96
C LEU A 185 16.55 -5.01 7.67
N GLN A 186 17.84 -5.36 7.71
CA GLN A 186 18.59 -5.82 6.53
C GLN A 186 17.99 -7.08 5.89
N TYR A 187 17.35 -7.93 6.70
CA TYR A 187 16.62 -9.10 6.23
C TYR A 187 15.18 -8.74 5.83
N LYS A 188 14.48 -8.00 6.69
CA LYS A 188 13.07 -7.65 6.48
C LYS A 188 12.85 -6.80 5.23
N LYS A 189 13.77 -5.90 4.87
CA LYS A 189 13.62 -5.04 3.68
C LYS A 189 13.37 -5.86 2.41
N LYS A 190 14.10 -6.95 2.20
CA LYS A 190 13.89 -7.79 1.00
C LYS A 190 12.51 -8.42 0.97
N ILE A 191 12.06 -8.97 2.10
CA ILE A 191 10.75 -9.61 2.24
C ILE A 191 9.65 -8.57 2.03
N ALA A 192 9.75 -7.43 2.72
CA ALA A 192 8.80 -6.33 2.65
C ALA A 192 8.68 -5.71 1.23
N LEU A 193 9.69 -5.87 0.38
CA LEU A 193 9.57 -5.48 -1.03
C LEU A 193 8.85 -6.54 -1.87
N LEU A 194 9.23 -7.81 -1.71
CA LEU A 194 8.79 -8.89 -2.58
C LEU A 194 7.38 -9.38 -2.27
N GLU A 195 7.01 -9.43 -0.98
CA GLU A 195 5.71 -9.91 -0.52
C GLU A 195 4.53 -9.13 -1.12
N PRO A 196 4.45 -7.78 -1.02
CA PRO A 196 3.34 -7.03 -1.61
C PRO A 196 3.30 -7.11 -3.15
N LEU A 197 4.46 -7.21 -3.80
CA LEU A 197 4.53 -7.38 -5.27
C LEU A 197 4.03 -8.75 -5.70
N LEU A 198 4.38 -9.82 -4.96
CA LEU A 198 3.89 -11.15 -5.21
C LEU A 198 2.36 -11.21 -5.04
N GLY A 199 1.86 -10.65 -3.94
CA GLY A 199 0.42 -10.57 -3.66
C GLY A 199 -0.33 -9.81 -4.76
N TYR A 200 0.19 -8.65 -5.17
CA TYR A 200 -0.36 -7.89 -6.30
C TYR A 200 -0.42 -8.72 -7.58
N MET A 201 0.66 -9.37 -7.99
CA MET A 201 0.69 -10.14 -9.24
C MET A 201 -0.26 -11.35 -9.21
N GLN A 202 -0.37 -12.03 -8.07
CA GLN A 202 -1.32 -13.14 -7.91
C GLN A 202 -2.77 -12.67 -7.95
N ALA A 203 -3.06 -11.51 -7.36
CA ALA A 203 -4.38 -10.89 -7.41
C ALA A 203 -4.76 -10.51 -8.86
N GLN A 204 -3.83 -9.90 -9.60
CA GLN A 204 -4.03 -9.56 -11.01
C GLN A 204 -4.29 -10.80 -11.88
N ILE A 205 -3.50 -11.87 -11.73
CA ILE A 205 -3.72 -13.12 -12.46
C ILE A 205 -5.12 -13.68 -12.19
N SER A 206 -5.55 -13.66 -10.93
CA SER A 206 -6.87 -14.14 -10.53
C SER A 206 -7.99 -13.29 -11.12
N PHE A 207 -7.83 -11.96 -11.10
CA PHE A 207 -8.76 -11.00 -11.70
C PHE A 207 -8.93 -11.23 -13.20
N PHE A 208 -7.85 -11.37 -13.97
CA PHE A 208 -7.96 -11.59 -15.42
C PHE A 208 -8.60 -12.94 -15.77
N LYS A 209 -8.31 -13.99 -15.01
CA LYS A 209 -8.97 -15.30 -15.20
C LYS A 209 -10.47 -15.19 -14.94
N LEU A 210 -10.86 -14.69 -13.77
CA LEU A 210 -12.26 -14.53 -13.38
C LEU A 210 -13.02 -13.60 -14.34
N GLY A 211 -12.40 -12.49 -14.76
CA GLY A 211 -12.99 -11.56 -15.71
C GLY A 211 -13.19 -12.17 -17.10
N SER A 212 -12.25 -12.99 -17.58
CA SER A 212 -12.36 -13.65 -18.88
C SER A 212 -13.49 -14.68 -18.96
N GLU A 213 -13.82 -15.33 -17.84
CA GLU A 213 -14.93 -16.29 -17.77
C GLU A 213 -16.30 -15.61 -18.02
N ASN A 214 -16.44 -14.33 -17.69
CA ASN A 214 -17.67 -13.56 -17.92
C ASN A 214 -17.79 -13.03 -19.37
N LEU A 215 -16.69 -12.98 -20.12
CA LEU A 215 -16.63 -12.45 -21.49
C LEU A 215 -16.66 -13.58 -22.52
N THR A 216 -17.80 -14.27 -22.59
CA THR A 216 -17.98 -15.45 -23.44
C THR A 216 -18.28 -15.10 -24.91
N GLN A 217 -18.17 -16.08 -25.81
CA GLN A 217 -18.60 -15.92 -27.22
C GLN A 217 -20.07 -15.48 -27.33
N GLN A 218 -20.94 -15.99 -26.45
CA GLN A 218 -22.35 -15.60 -26.43
C GLN A 218 -22.53 -14.10 -26.14
N TRP A 219 -21.66 -13.55 -25.30
CA TRP A 219 -21.64 -12.12 -25.02
C TRP A 219 -21.17 -11.32 -26.24
N GLU A 220 -20.14 -11.78 -26.96
CA GLU A 220 -19.69 -11.14 -28.20
C GLU A 220 -20.78 -11.14 -29.29
N ASP A 221 -21.52 -12.25 -29.43
CA ASP A 221 -22.63 -12.36 -30.37
C ASP A 221 -23.77 -11.39 -29.99
N PHE A 222 -24.08 -11.29 -28.70
CA PHE A 222 -25.03 -10.30 -28.18
C PHE A 222 -24.60 -8.87 -28.53
N LEU A 223 -23.35 -8.50 -28.27
CA LEU A 223 -22.82 -7.17 -28.59
C LEU A 223 -22.90 -6.86 -30.10
N THR A 224 -22.65 -7.86 -30.95
CA THR A 224 -22.76 -7.74 -32.41
C THR A 224 -24.20 -7.46 -32.86
N ASN A 225 -25.17 -8.16 -32.25
CA ASN A 225 -26.60 -7.96 -32.52
C ASN A 225 -27.07 -6.56 -32.08
N ILE A 226 -26.62 -6.09 -30.91
CA ILE A 226 -26.91 -4.73 -30.45
C ILE A 226 -26.27 -3.69 -31.37
N GLY A 227 -25.01 -3.90 -31.77
CA GLY A 227 -24.31 -3.02 -32.71
C GLY A 227 -25.06 -2.85 -34.03
N THR A 228 -25.58 -3.95 -34.58
CA THR A 228 -26.42 -3.94 -35.79
C THR A 228 -27.74 -3.19 -35.57
N SER A 229 -28.39 -3.40 -34.42
CA SER A 229 -29.65 -2.73 -34.05
C SER A 229 -29.46 -1.21 -33.92
N VAL A 230 -28.35 -0.76 -33.35
CA VAL A 230 -27.99 0.66 -33.25
C VAL A 230 -27.77 1.27 -34.64
N GLN A 231 -27.02 0.59 -35.52
CA GLN A 231 -26.80 1.06 -36.89
C GLN A 231 -28.12 1.19 -37.68
N ASN A 232 -29.04 0.23 -37.52
CA ASN A 232 -30.36 0.30 -38.13
C ASN A 232 -31.13 1.53 -37.65
N ASN A 233 -31.16 1.81 -36.34
CA ASN A 233 -31.81 3.01 -35.80
C ASN A 233 -31.21 4.31 -36.34
N VAL A 234 -29.88 4.38 -36.50
CA VAL A 234 -29.20 5.52 -37.13
C VAL A 234 -29.62 5.67 -38.60
N ALA A 235 -29.69 4.57 -39.36
CA ALA A 235 -30.15 4.58 -40.74
C ALA A 235 -31.62 5.02 -40.86
N TYR A 236 -32.50 4.51 -40.00
CA TYR A 236 -33.91 4.94 -39.91
C TYR A 236 -34.02 6.44 -39.62
N PHE A 237 -33.22 6.97 -38.70
CA PHE A 237 -33.18 8.41 -38.42
C PHE A 237 -32.78 9.20 -39.67
N HIS A 238 -31.72 8.79 -40.37
CA HIS A 238 -31.27 9.46 -41.60
C HIS A 238 -32.33 9.47 -42.70
N ILE A 239 -33.01 8.35 -42.93
CA ILE A 239 -34.06 8.23 -43.95
C ILE A 239 -35.29 9.07 -43.59
N THR A 240 -35.66 9.09 -42.30
CA THR A 240 -36.92 9.70 -41.84
C THR A 240 -36.80 11.20 -41.62
N PHE A 241 -35.64 11.69 -41.18
CA PHE A 241 -35.47 13.08 -40.72
C PHE A 241 -34.45 13.90 -41.51
N ILE A 242 -33.67 13.30 -42.41
CA ILE A 242 -32.81 14.04 -43.35
C ILE A 242 -33.37 13.85 -44.77
N PRO A 243 -34.35 14.67 -45.20
CA PRO A 243 -34.83 14.59 -46.57
C PRO A 243 -33.66 14.88 -47.51
N HIS A 244 -33.49 14.03 -48.54
CA HIS A 244 -32.65 14.34 -49.67
C HIS A 244 -32.92 15.79 -50.09
N GLN A 245 -31.88 16.64 -50.01
CA GLN A 245 -31.84 17.90 -50.73
C GLN A 245 -32.10 17.55 -52.19
N VAL A 246 -33.34 17.77 -52.62
CA VAL A 246 -33.82 17.46 -53.94
C VAL A 246 -32.92 18.19 -54.93
N LYS A 247 -32.32 17.41 -55.83
CA LYS A 247 -31.73 17.88 -57.08
C LYS A 247 -32.66 18.94 -57.69
N ALA A 248 -32.20 20.17 -57.73
CA ALA A 248 -32.64 21.20 -58.66
C ALA A 248 -31.46 21.56 -59.56
#